data_AF-A0A011MUA0-F1
#
_entry.id   AF-A0A011MUA0-F1
#
_cell.length_a   1.000
_cell.length_b   1.000
_cell.length_c   1.000
_cell.angle_alpha   90.00
_cell.angle_beta   90.00
_cell.angle_gamma   90.00
#
_symmetry.space_group_name_H-M   'P 1'
#
loop_
_entity.id
_entity.type
_entity.pdbx_description
1 polymer ?
#
loop_
_entity_poly.entity_id
_entity_poly.type
_entity_poly.pdbx_seq_one_letter_code
_entity_poly.pdbx_strand_id
1 'polypeptide(L)'
;MVSVYVSYAWKEEEQNRLVDKLGEACAARGIELRRDKTSIAYGDSIRRFMDEIGTGGHVVLVLSDAYFKSEYCMYELRQIYDNKDFRQRVNPIVLSGTPFHKPKDRIPYVKYWEQEIADLQAGLNELSDQKYTLELRKDLDGYAECRRLIVELQSTLADMNTLTEEVHVGTDFAALLDRILPQSAVAVPDPFRTQITNEIRNILASSSRLSNSLQTAMSDAKIALGADLAASLCTGDPERALEDLLFPATKNALMLFDPRQPEFADTWSAAKSVLAWLSLLAVDGEWLGQANRSALSAGKLGFEIVVETPLGVELVSSRHRQIAPRLRAQRGTSEVVGDELIPQPQYETGWGDEAALDKLVLEVWARVFPEESRSTLSPKDLRTLNNELRFRDRHKTFHHYIPVPLEQASRLCRPDFYQKVLEKLPAITVIFFKPSGGTPALLVSDEDYFRTVIRNFLTIPEQLARKP
;
A
#
# COMPACT_ATOMS: atom_id res chain seq x y z
N MET A 1 -8.05 0.75 -4.84
CA MET A 1 -8.66 -0.19 -5.82
C MET A 1 -8.32 0.35 -7.20
N VAL A 2 -7.75 -0.47 -8.08
CA VAL A 2 -7.40 -0.04 -9.46
C VAL A 2 -8.64 -0.17 -10.32
N SER A 3 -9.04 0.92 -10.99
CA SER A 3 -10.14 0.90 -11.96
C SER A 3 -9.60 0.72 -13.38
N VAL A 4 -10.20 -0.21 -14.12
CA VAL A 4 -9.84 -0.56 -15.49
C VAL A 4 -11.07 -0.38 -16.37
N TYR A 5 -10.90 0.30 -17.50
CA TYR A 5 -11.97 0.43 -18.50
C TYR A 5 -11.82 -0.65 -19.57
N VAL A 6 -12.91 -1.10 -20.15
CA VAL A 6 -12.89 -2.01 -21.31
C VAL A 6 -13.66 -1.40 -22.48
N SER A 7 -13.01 -1.36 -23.64
CA SER A 7 -13.59 -0.95 -24.92
C SER A 7 -13.67 -2.17 -25.83
N TYR A 8 -14.88 -2.46 -26.34
CA TYR A 8 -15.17 -3.66 -27.13
C TYR A 8 -16.41 -3.47 -28.02
N ALA A 9 -16.53 -4.29 -29.08
CA ALA A 9 -17.69 -4.28 -29.95
C ALA A 9 -18.84 -5.14 -29.39
N TRP A 10 -20.01 -4.53 -29.13
CA TRP A 10 -21.14 -5.20 -28.46
C TRP A 10 -21.63 -6.47 -29.17
N LYS A 11 -21.67 -6.47 -30.51
CA LYS A 11 -22.19 -7.59 -31.32
C LYS A 11 -21.37 -8.89 -31.18
N GLU A 12 -20.11 -8.81 -30.74
CA GLU A 12 -19.24 -9.98 -30.55
C GLU A 12 -19.20 -10.45 -29.08
N GLU A 13 -19.53 -9.58 -28.11
CA GLU A 13 -19.61 -9.95 -26.68
C GLU A 13 -20.71 -10.99 -26.43
N GLU A 14 -21.85 -10.88 -27.13
CA GLU A 14 -22.96 -11.84 -27.04
C GLU A 14 -22.57 -13.27 -27.43
N GLN A 15 -21.48 -13.44 -28.20
CA GLN A 15 -21.01 -14.74 -28.69
C GLN A 15 -19.86 -15.31 -27.86
N ASN A 16 -18.91 -14.50 -27.39
CA ASN A 16 -17.66 -15.00 -26.78
C ASN A 16 -17.59 -14.89 -25.25
N ARG A 17 -18.46 -14.10 -24.60
CA ARG A 17 -18.46 -13.86 -23.12
C ARG A 17 -17.07 -13.52 -22.53
N LEU A 18 -16.15 -13.03 -23.36
CA LEU A 18 -14.76 -12.77 -22.97
C LEU A 18 -14.67 -11.68 -21.90
N VAL A 19 -15.46 -10.61 -22.06
CA VAL A 19 -15.52 -9.47 -21.13
C VAL A 19 -16.10 -9.90 -19.78
N ASP A 20 -17.06 -10.83 -19.75
CA ASP A 20 -17.56 -11.40 -18.48
C ASP A 20 -16.43 -12.14 -17.74
N LYS A 21 -15.69 -13.01 -18.44
CA LYS A 21 -14.55 -13.75 -17.86
C LYS A 21 -13.44 -12.81 -17.39
N LEU A 22 -13.16 -11.75 -18.15
CA LEU A 22 -12.22 -10.70 -17.74
C LEU A 22 -12.72 -10.01 -16.46
N GLY A 23 -14.02 -9.74 -16.35
CA GLY A 23 -14.63 -9.18 -15.14
C GLY A 23 -14.45 -10.07 -13.91
N GLU A 24 -14.67 -11.37 -14.05
CA GLU A 24 -14.43 -12.36 -12.98
C GLU A 24 -12.95 -12.39 -12.56
N ALA A 25 -12.03 -12.40 -13.53
CA ALA A 25 -10.60 -12.41 -13.28
C ALA A 25 -10.09 -11.09 -12.65
N CYS A 26 -10.61 -9.94 -13.07
CA CYS A 26 -10.35 -8.64 -12.45
C CYS A 26 -10.86 -8.61 -11.00
N ALA A 27 -12.08 -9.07 -10.75
CA ALA A 27 -12.65 -9.12 -9.41
C ALA A 27 -11.83 -10.01 -8.46
N ALA A 28 -11.35 -11.16 -8.94
CA ALA A 28 -10.46 -12.04 -8.20
C ALA A 28 -9.12 -11.38 -7.79
N ARG A 29 -8.70 -10.33 -8.51
CA ARG A 29 -7.50 -9.54 -8.20
C ARG A 29 -7.78 -8.18 -7.54
N GLY A 30 -9.02 -7.92 -7.11
CA GLY A 30 -9.39 -6.64 -6.49
C GLY A 30 -9.33 -5.45 -7.46
N ILE A 31 -9.47 -5.71 -8.76
CA ILE A 31 -9.51 -4.72 -9.82
C ILE A 31 -10.99 -4.45 -10.18
N GLU A 32 -11.38 -3.19 -10.23
CA GLU A 32 -12.70 -2.76 -10.67
C GLU A 32 -12.73 -2.65 -12.19
N LEU A 33 -13.43 -3.56 -12.88
CA LEU A 33 -13.64 -3.47 -14.32
C LEU A 33 -14.89 -2.64 -14.62
N ARG A 34 -14.72 -1.52 -15.33
CA ARG A 34 -15.79 -0.63 -15.79
C ARG A 34 -16.10 -0.88 -17.27
N ARG A 35 -17.36 -1.20 -17.56
CA ARG A 35 -17.90 -1.38 -18.92
C ARG A 35 -19.21 -0.61 -19.10
N ASP A 36 -19.48 -0.20 -20.33
CA ASP A 36 -20.65 0.59 -20.73
C ASP A 36 -21.96 0.05 -20.12
N LYS A 37 -22.22 -1.25 -20.31
CA LYS A 37 -23.44 -1.95 -19.84
C LYS A 37 -23.74 -1.85 -18.33
N THR A 38 -22.73 -1.56 -17.51
CA THR A 38 -22.85 -1.43 -16.05
C THR A 38 -22.63 -0.01 -15.54
N SER A 39 -22.17 0.90 -16.40
CA SER A 39 -21.74 2.25 -16.02
C SER A 39 -22.57 3.37 -16.66
N ILE A 40 -23.43 3.06 -17.64
CA ILE A 40 -24.34 4.01 -18.28
C ILE A 40 -25.78 3.66 -17.90
N ALA A 41 -26.49 4.57 -17.22
CA ALA A 41 -27.91 4.39 -16.90
C ALA A 41 -28.79 4.80 -18.09
N TYR A 42 -30.06 4.38 -18.06
CA TYR A 42 -31.03 4.77 -19.08
C TYR A 42 -31.16 6.30 -19.17
N GLY A 43 -30.80 6.87 -20.32
CA GLY A 43 -30.83 8.31 -20.58
C GLY A 43 -29.47 9.03 -20.43
N ASP A 44 -28.42 8.33 -20.00
CA ASP A 44 -27.08 8.90 -19.88
C ASP A 44 -26.38 9.06 -21.22
N SER A 45 -25.43 10.00 -21.27
CA SER A 45 -24.65 10.27 -22.48
C SER A 45 -23.54 9.24 -22.67
N ILE A 46 -23.65 8.42 -23.72
CA ILE A 46 -22.58 7.51 -24.16
C ILE A 46 -21.29 8.29 -24.42
N ARG A 47 -21.37 9.48 -25.02
CA ARG A 47 -20.21 10.35 -25.26
C ARG A 47 -19.46 10.73 -23.99
N ARG A 48 -20.17 11.02 -22.89
CA ARG A 48 -19.54 11.34 -21.60
C ARG A 48 -18.74 10.16 -21.05
N PHE A 49 -19.28 8.96 -21.11
CA PHE A 49 -18.57 7.75 -20.69
C PHE A 49 -17.33 7.47 -21.57
N MET A 50 -17.45 7.67 -22.88
CA MET A 50 -16.33 7.55 -23.81
C MET A 50 -15.20 8.54 -23.51
N ASP A 51 -15.53 9.78 -23.12
CA ASP A 51 -14.56 10.78 -22.70
C ASP A 51 -13.86 10.38 -21.38
N GLU A 52 -14.58 9.76 -20.44
CA GLU A 52 -14.01 9.21 -19.20
C GLU A 52 -12.99 8.10 -19.47
N ILE A 53 -13.30 7.17 -20.38
CA ILE A 53 -12.37 6.11 -20.83
C ILE A 53 -11.06 6.72 -21.35
N GLY A 54 -11.13 7.82 -22.12
CA GLY A 54 -9.96 8.50 -22.68
C GLY A 54 -8.91 8.85 -21.62
N THR A 55 -9.37 9.26 -20.43
CA THR A 55 -8.51 9.66 -19.29
C THR A 55 -8.10 8.50 -18.37
N GLY A 56 -8.62 7.29 -18.61
CA GLY A 56 -8.37 6.13 -17.74
C GLY A 56 -6.89 5.72 -17.69
N GLY A 57 -6.42 5.37 -16.48
CA GLY A 57 -5.04 4.91 -16.25
C GLY A 57 -4.75 3.53 -16.85
N HIS A 58 -5.77 2.68 -16.96
CA HIS A 58 -5.70 1.38 -17.65
C HIS A 58 -6.95 1.17 -18.52
N VAL A 59 -6.74 0.86 -19.79
CA VAL A 59 -7.82 0.54 -20.74
C VAL A 59 -7.51 -0.77 -21.44
N VAL A 60 -8.43 -1.72 -21.36
CA VAL A 60 -8.39 -2.98 -22.10
C VAL A 60 -9.12 -2.79 -23.42
N LEU A 61 -8.44 -3.03 -24.53
CA LEU A 61 -9.04 -3.02 -25.87
C LEU A 61 -9.30 -4.45 -26.32
N VAL A 62 -10.55 -4.80 -26.58
CA VAL A 62 -10.89 -6.10 -27.19
C VAL A 62 -11.01 -5.87 -28.69
N LEU A 63 -9.93 -6.16 -29.42
CA LEU A 63 -9.76 -5.82 -30.82
C LEU A 63 -10.31 -6.90 -31.74
N SER A 64 -11.15 -6.48 -32.68
CA SER A 64 -11.78 -7.33 -33.67
C SER A 64 -12.05 -6.61 -35.00
N ASP A 65 -12.52 -7.35 -36.00
CA ASP A 65 -12.94 -6.75 -37.26
C ASP A 65 -14.11 -5.78 -37.06
N ALA A 66 -15.08 -6.15 -36.22
CA ALA A 66 -16.21 -5.29 -35.87
C ALA A 66 -15.75 -4.05 -35.08
N TYR A 67 -14.74 -4.18 -34.22
CA TYR A 67 -14.18 -3.06 -33.48
C TYR A 67 -13.64 -1.96 -34.41
N PHE A 68 -12.81 -2.33 -35.38
CA PHE A 68 -12.18 -1.37 -36.31
C PHE A 68 -13.13 -0.74 -37.34
N LYS A 69 -14.36 -1.26 -37.43
CA LYS A 69 -15.45 -0.75 -38.29
C LYS A 69 -16.56 -0.04 -37.51
N SER A 70 -16.48 -0.03 -36.18
CA SER A 70 -17.48 0.60 -35.31
C SER A 70 -17.12 2.08 -35.08
N GLU A 71 -18.05 2.98 -35.37
CA GLU A 71 -17.91 4.42 -35.11
C GLU A 71 -17.60 4.70 -33.63
N TYR A 72 -18.35 4.08 -32.72
CA TYR A 72 -18.17 4.26 -31.28
C TYR A 72 -16.81 3.76 -30.79
N CYS A 73 -16.40 2.56 -31.21
CA CYS A 73 -15.10 2.00 -30.81
C CYS A 73 -13.93 2.82 -31.36
N MET A 74 -14.04 3.30 -32.60
CA MET A 74 -13.01 4.15 -33.19
C MET A 74 -12.95 5.54 -32.56
N TYR A 75 -14.10 6.09 -32.15
CA TYR A 75 -14.15 7.32 -31.35
C TYR A 75 -13.43 7.12 -30.00
N GLU A 76 -13.74 6.06 -29.26
CA GLU A 76 -13.06 5.73 -28.00
C GLU A 76 -11.55 5.56 -28.20
N LEU A 77 -11.15 4.79 -29.21
CA LEU A 77 -9.75 4.54 -29.52
C LEU A 77 -8.99 5.84 -29.80
N ARG A 78 -9.60 6.77 -30.54
CA ARG A 78 -9.05 8.12 -30.75
C ARG A 78 -8.91 8.88 -29.44
N GLN A 79 -9.94 8.93 -28.60
CA GLN A 79 -9.88 9.62 -27.30
C GLN A 79 -8.78 9.04 -26.41
N ILE A 80 -8.61 7.72 -26.40
CA ILE A 80 -7.52 7.06 -25.68
C ILE A 80 -6.16 7.46 -26.28
N TYR A 81 -6.03 7.51 -27.60
CA TYR A 81 -4.79 7.91 -28.28
C TYR A 81 -4.37 9.35 -27.97
N ASP A 82 -5.31 10.29 -28.04
CA ASP A 82 -5.05 11.73 -27.87
C ASP A 82 -4.63 12.08 -26.42
N ASN A 83 -5.00 11.25 -25.43
CA ASN A 83 -4.66 11.44 -24.02
C ASN A 83 -3.21 11.04 -23.63
N LYS A 84 -2.29 10.88 -24.59
CA LYS A 84 -0.85 10.56 -24.39
C LYS A 84 -0.60 9.24 -23.65
N ASP A 85 0.67 8.82 -23.57
CA ASP A 85 1.09 7.57 -22.91
C ASP A 85 0.31 6.31 -23.32
N PHE A 86 -0.17 6.29 -24.58
CA PHE A 86 -1.04 5.24 -25.13
C PHE A 86 -0.52 3.84 -24.84
N ARG A 87 0.76 3.59 -25.13
CA ARG A 87 1.42 2.29 -24.92
C ARG A 87 1.54 1.89 -23.45
N GLN A 88 1.45 2.81 -22.50
CA GLN A 88 1.51 2.49 -21.08
C GLN A 88 0.11 2.14 -20.55
N ARG A 89 -0.92 2.87 -21.01
CA ARG A 89 -2.29 2.73 -20.52
C ARG A 89 -3.08 1.61 -21.20
N VAL A 90 -2.76 1.31 -22.45
CA VAL A 90 -3.50 0.34 -23.28
C VAL A 90 -3.01 -1.09 -23.09
N ASN A 91 -3.97 -2.00 -22.93
CA ASN A 91 -3.80 -3.44 -22.76
C ASN A 91 -4.65 -4.16 -23.83
N PRO A 92 -4.11 -4.41 -25.02
CA PRO A 92 -4.87 -4.99 -26.12
C PRO A 92 -5.02 -6.50 -25.98
N ILE A 93 -6.23 -7.00 -26.24
CA ILE A 93 -6.58 -8.40 -26.45
C ILE A 93 -7.02 -8.53 -27.91
N VAL A 94 -6.37 -9.36 -28.70
CA VAL A 94 -6.72 -9.56 -30.11
C VAL A 94 -7.57 -10.82 -30.26
N LEU A 95 -8.81 -10.65 -30.72
CA LEU A 95 -9.70 -11.78 -31.00
C LEU A 95 -9.18 -12.60 -32.18
N SER A 96 -9.38 -13.92 -32.09
CA SER A 96 -8.93 -14.85 -33.13
C SER A 96 -9.54 -14.50 -34.48
N GLY A 97 -8.68 -14.38 -35.50
CA GLY A 97 -9.10 -14.04 -36.87
C GLY A 97 -9.08 -12.56 -37.22
N THR A 98 -8.65 -11.65 -36.33
CA THR A 98 -8.59 -10.20 -36.59
C THR A 98 -7.37 -9.82 -37.44
N PRO A 99 -7.54 -9.41 -38.71
CA PRO A 99 -6.42 -9.22 -39.62
C PRO A 99 -5.93 -7.76 -39.64
N PHE A 100 -4.95 -7.38 -38.82
CA PHE A 100 -4.35 -6.02 -38.90
C PHE A 100 -2.82 -5.96 -38.74
N HIS A 101 -2.17 -7.09 -38.45
CA HIS A 101 -0.73 -7.13 -38.19
C HIS A 101 0.10 -6.82 -39.44
N LYS A 102 -0.25 -7.35 -40.62
CA LYS A 102 0.50 -7.08 -41.86
C LYS A 102 -0.04 -5.84 -42.55
N PRO A 103 0.80 -5.04 -43.24
CA PRO A 103 0.34 -3.84 -43.95
C PRO A 103 -0.83 -4.08 -44.91
N LYS A 104 -0.83 -5.21 -45.64
CA LYS A 104 -1.92 -5.57 -46.56
C LYS A 104 -3.26 -5.83 -45.86
N ASP A 105 -3.22 -6.27 -44.61
CA ASP A 105 -4.40 -6.63 -43.83
C ASP A 105 -5.14 -5.37 -43.35
N ARG A 106 -4.47 -4.20 -43.37
CA ARG A 106 -5.04 -2.90 -42.98
C ARG A 106 -5.85 -2.23 -44.09
N ILE A 107 -5.58 -2.58 -45.35
CA ILE A 107 -6.22 -2.00 -46.54
C ILE A 107 -7.75 -2.11 -46.53
N PRO A 108 -8.36 -3.26 -46.15
CA PRO A 108 -9.81 -3.38 -46.05
C PRO A 108 -10.46 -2.35 -45.11
N TYR A 109 -9.82 -2.00 -43.99
CA TYR A 109 -10.34 -0.98 -43.06
C TYR A 109 -10.25 0.43 -43.62
N VAL A 110 -9.18 0.74 -44.35
CA VAL A 110 -9.07 2.02 -45.06
C VAL A 110 -10.19 2.15 -46.09
N LYS A 111 -10.41 1.11 -46.90
CA LYS A 111 -11.51 1.09 -47.88
C LYS A 111 -12.87 1.20 -47.24
N TYR A 112 -13.07 0.56 -46.09
CA TYR A 112 -14.31 0.64 -45.33
C TYR A 112 -14.64 2.09 -44.97
N TRP A 113 -13.72 2.78 -44.30
CA TRP A 113 -13.95 4.17 -43.90
C TRP A 113 -14.02 5.13 -45.10
N GLU A 114 -13.27 4.89 -46.18
CA GLU A 114 -13.40 5.67 -47.43
C GLU A 114 -14.80 5.51 -48.06
N GLN A 115 -15.38 4.31 -47.98
CA GLN A 115 -16.74 4.04 -48.45
C GLN A 115 -17.79 4.72 -47.57
N GLU A 116 -17.71 4.61 -46.25
CA GLU A 116 -18.65 5.27 -45.32
C GLU A 116 -18.64 6.80 -45.49
N ILE A 117 -17.46 7.40 -45.69
CA ILE A 117 -17.31 8.84 -46.02
C ILE A 117 -18.02 9.15 -47.35
N ALA A 118 -17.77 8.36 -48.39
CA ALA A 118 -18.36 8.58 -49.71
C ALA A 118 -19.90 8.48 -49.68
N ASP A 119 -20.43 7.48 -48.97
CA ASP A 119 -21.86 7.23 -48.87
C ASP A 119 -22.58 8.35 -48.10
N LEU A 120 -22.05 8.77 -46.95
CA LEU A 120 -22.63 9.87 -46.17
C LEU A 120 -22.52 11.20 -46.94
N GLN A 121 -21.39 11.44 -47.62
CA GLN A 121 -21.21 12.64 -48.44
C GLN A 121 -22.16 12.67 -49.64
N ALA A 122 -22.41 11.53 -50.29
CA ALA A 122 -23.38 11.41 -51.36
C ALA A 122 -24.81 11.70 -50.85
N GLY A 123 -25.21 11.08 -49.73
CA GLY A 123 -26.51 11.33 -49.11
C GLY A 123 -26.72 12.80 -48.72
N LEU A 124 -25.68 13.48 -48.21
CA LEU A 124 -25.72 14.92 -47.91
C LEU A 124 -25.89 15.79 -49.16
N ASN A 125 -25.30 15.38 -50.28
CA ASN A 125 -25.39 16.11 -51.55
C ASN A 125 -26.74 15.97 -52.24
N GLU A 126 -27.49 14.90 -51.96
CA GLU A 126 -28.85 14.68 -52.46
C GLU A 126 -29.91 15.55 -51.76
N LEU A 127 -29.57 16.17 -50.62
CA LEU A 127 -30.47 17.04 -49.88
C LEU A 127 -30.69 18.37 -50.62
N SER A 128 -31.97 18.74 -50.77
CA SER A 128 -32.38 20.00 -51.41
C SER A 128 -32.05 21.26 -50.61
N ASP A 129 -31.94 21.15 -49.28
CA ASP A 129 -31.48 22.20 -48.36
C ASP A 129 -30.52 21.61 -47.32
N GLN A 130 -29.27 22.08 -47.31
CA GLN A 130 -28.22 21.59 -46.41
C GLN A 130 -28.07 22.43 -45.12
N LYS A 131 -28.89 23.47 -44.92
CA LYS A 131 -28.70 24.47 -43.84
C LYS A 131 -28.75 23.91 -42.42
N TYR A 132 -29.43 22.77 -42.21
CA TYR A 132 -29.61 22.14 -40.90
C TYR A 132 -28.94 20.76 -40.79
N THR A 133 -27.84 20.55 -41.51
CA THR A 133 -27.10 19.27 -41.56
C THR A 133 -25.89 19.21 -40.63
N LEU A 134 -25.80 20.10 -39.63
CA LEU A 134 -24.60 20.23 -38.79
C LEU A 134 -24.17 18.93 -38.11
N GLU A 135 -25.11 18.17 -37.52
CA GLU A 135 -24.77 16.91 -36.84
C GLU A 135 -24.28 15.85 -37.83
N LEU A 136 -24.92 15.72 -39.00
CA LEU A 136 -24.45 14.80 -40.05
C LEU A 136 -23.05 15.16 -40.57
N ARG A 137 -22.72 16.46 -40.62
CA ARG A 137 -21.37 16.91 -40.99
C ARG A 137 -20.35 16.58 -39.91
N LYS A 138 -20.72 16.64 -38.63
CA LYS A 138 -19.86 16.20 -37.53
C LYS A 138 -19.60 14.69 -37.60
N ASP A 139 -20.59 13.89 -37.98
CA ASP A 139 -20.42 12.44 -38.15
C ASP A 139 -19.48 12.16 -39.34
N LEU A 140 -19.62 12.91 -40.44
CA LEU A 140 -18.69 12.86 -41.58
C LEU A 140 -17.25 13.22 -41.19
N ASP A 141 -17.07 14.27 -40.39
CA ASP A 141 -15.76 14.65 -39.83
C ASP A 141 -15.22 13.51 -38.92
N GLY A 142 -16.10 12.85 -38.16
CA GLY A 142 -15.77 11.67 -37.37
C GLY A 142 -15.25 10.51 -38.22
N TYR A 143 -15.89 10.21 -39.34
CA TYR A 143 -15.45 9.17 -40.28
C TYR A 143 -14.11 9.54 -40.94
N ALA A 144 -13.92 10.80 -41.29
CA ALA A 144 -12.65 11.31 -41.81
C ALA A 144 -11.51 11.12 -40.80
N GLU A 145 -11.74 11.39 -39.52
CA GLU A 145 -10.76 11.14 -38.46
C GLU A 145 -10.49 9.65 -38.23
N CYS A 146 -11.53 8.79 -38.28
CA CYS A 146 -11.36 7.33 -38.20
C CYS A 146 -10.45 6.85 -39.34
N ARG A 147 -10.73 7.27 -40.57
CA ARG A 147 -9.89 6.98 -41.74
C ARG A 147 -8.47 7.48 -41.55
N ARG A 148 -8.29 8.73 -41.09
CA ARG A 148 -6.98 9.36 -40.93
C ARG A 148 -6.09 8.57 -39.98
N LEU A 149 -6.66 8.08 -38.87
CA LEU A 149 -5.92 7.44 -37.79
C LEU A 149 -5.81 5.92 -37.90
N ILE A 150 -6.71 5.25 -38.65
CA ILE A 150 -6.82 3.78 -38.60
C ILE A 150 -5.49 3.07 -38.87
N VAL A 151 -4.69 3.54 -39.85
CA VAL A 151 -3.41 2.90 -40.19
C VAL A 151 -2.37 3.12 -39.09
N GLU A 152 -2.31 4.31 -38.50
CA GLU A 152 -1.38 4.67 -37.42
C GLU A 152 -1.70 3.90 -36.14
N LEU A 153 -2.97 3.83 -35.76
CA LEU A 153 -3.46 3.10 -34.61
C LEU A 153 -3.22 1.60 -34.78
N GLN A 154 -3.60 1.02 -35.92
CA GLN A 154 -3.33 -0.40 -36.20
C GLN A 154 -1.84 -0.70 -36.26
N SER A 155 -1.01 0.23 -36.73
CA SER A 155 0.44 0.06 -36.71
C SER A 155 1.00 0.07 -35.29
N THR A 156 0.53 0.99 -34.45
CA THR A 156 0.93 1.09 -33.05
C THR A 156 0.52 -0.16 -32.28
N LEU A 157 -0.72 -0.62 -32.45
CA LEU A 157 -1.25 -1.81 -31.80
C LEU A 157 -0.55 -3.09 -32.30
N ALA A 158 -0.24 -3.19 -33.60
CA ALA A 158 0.45 -4.35 -34.16
C ALA A 158 1.92 -4.47 -33.71
N ASP A 159 2.51 -3.35 -33.30
CA ASP A 159 3.86 -3.27 -32.72
C ASP A 159 3.88 -3.54 -31.20
N MET A 160 2.71 -3.69 -30.57
CA MET A 160 2.63 -4.16 -29.19
C MET A 160 2.71 -5.70 -29.15
N ASN A 161 3.44 -6.25 -28.18
CA ASN A 161 3.46 -7.69 -27.96
C ASN A 161 2.12 -8.11 -27.32
N THR A 162 1.16 -8.52 -28.15
CA THR A 162 -0.19 -8.90 -27.75
C THR A 162 -0.33 -10.42 -27.67
N LEU A 163 -1.04 -10.94 -26.67
CA LEU A 163 -1.39 -12.36 -26.62
C LEU A 163 -2.72 -12.58 -27.35
N THR A 164 -2.95 -13.82 -27.79
CA THR A 164 -4.23 -14.20 -28.42
C THR A 164 -5.33 -14.36 -27.37
N GLU A 165 -6.59 -14.29 -27.80
CA GLU A 165 -7.76 -14.59 -26.97
C GLU A 165 -7.61 -15.92 -26.22
N GLU A 166 -7.17 -16.99 -26.90
CA GLU A 166 -6.99 -18.32 -26.31
C GLU A 166 -5.97 -18.32 -25.17
N VAL A 167 -4.86 -17.60 -25.32
CA VAL A 167 -3.83 -17.50 -24.28
C VAL A 167 -4.34 -16.71 -23.08
N HIS A 168 -5.06 -15.61 -23.33
CA HIS A 168 -5.68 -14.84 -22.25
C HIS A 168 -6.69 -15.68 -21.47
N VAL A 169 -7.61 -16.36 -22.15
CA VAL A 169 -8.63 -17.20 -21.48
C VAL A 169 -7.98 -18.41 -20.79
N GLY A 170 -7.00 -19.07 -21.42
CA GLY A 170 -6.34 -20.24 -20.86
C GLY A 170 -5.42 -19.96 -19.66
N THR A 171 -5.11 -18.68 -19.39
CA THR A 171 -4.27 -18.24 -18.27
C THR A 171 -5.00 -17.34 -17.28
N ASP A 172 -6.34 -17.29 -17.34
CA ASP A 172 -7.16 -16.36 -16.55
C ASP A 172 -6.64 -14.91 -16.60
N PHE A 173 -6.26 -14.48 -17.80
CA PHE A 173 -5.75 -13.16 -18.13
C PHE A 173 -4.47 -12.76 -17.36
N ALA A 174 -3.71 -13.73 -16.83
CA ALA A 174 -2.60 -13.47 -15.91
C ALA A 174 -1.64 -12.38 -16.37
N ALA A 175 -1.12 -12.46 -17.61
CA ALA A 175 -0.16 -11.47 -18.13
C ALA A 175 -0.76 -10.07 -18.30
N LEU A 176 -2.04 -9.96 -18.68
CA LEU A 176 -2.75 -8.69 -18.78
C LEU A 176 -2.97 -8.09 -17.39
N LEU A 177 -3.40 -8.93 -16.45
CA LEU A 177 -3.64 -8.48 -15.08
C LEU A 177 -2.33 -8.15 -14.37
N ASP A 178 -1.22 -8.84 -14.64
CA ASP A 178 0.13 -8.49 -14.13
C ASP A 178 0.62 -7.16 -14.72
N ARG A 179 0.19 -6.81 -15.92
CA ARG A 179 0.53 -5.51 -16.51
C ARG A 179 -0.26 -4.36 -15.90
N ILE A 180 -1.51 -4.62 -15.50
CA ILE A 180 -2.40 -3.65 -14.83
C ILE A 180 -2.05 -3.52 -13.34
N LEU A 181 -1.83 -4.66 -12.69
CA LEU A 181 -1.50 -4.79 -11.28
C LEU A 181 -0.48 -5.93 -11.13
N PRO A 182 0.83 -5.63 -11.21
CA PRO A 182 1.91 -6.61 -11.18
C PRO A 182 1.79 -7.60 -10.03
N GLN A 183 2.12 -8.86 -10.28
CA GLN A 183 2.14 -9.92 -9.27
C GLN A 183 3.13 -9.65 -8.10
N SER A 184 4.01 -8.65 -8.19
CA SER A 184 4.71 -8.11 -7.02
C SER A 184 3.76 -7.48 -5.98
N ALA A 185 2.53 -7.12 -6.38
CA ALA A 185 1.42 -6.72 -5.52
C ALA A 185 0.51 -7.90 -5.08
N VAL A 186 0.71 -9.13 -5.61
CA VAL A 186 0.16 -10.35 -5.02
C VAL A 186 1.20 -10.84 -4.03
N ALA A 187 0.96 -10.54 -2.75
CA ALA A 187 1.88 -10.82 -1.66
C ALA A 187 2.51 -12.22 -1.78
N VAL A 188 3.82 -12.26 -2.07
CA VAL A 188 4.68 -13.30 -1.47
C VAL A 188 4.27 -13.35 0.00
N PRO A 189 3.86 -14.51 0.56
CA PRO A 189 3.44 -14.56 1.94
C PRO A 189 4.52 -13.92 2.79
N ASP A 190 4.23 -12.75 3.34
CA ASP A 190 5.17 -12.03 4.18
C ASP A 190 5.44 -12.96 5.38
N PRO A 191 6.62 -13.61 5.46
CA PRO A 191 6.85 -14.63 6.46
C PRO A 191 6.71 -14.04 7.87
N PHE A 192 6.99 -12.74 8.00
CA PHE A 192 6.85 -12.03 9.25
C PHE A 192 5.39 -11.70 9.58
N ARG A 193 4.52 -11.44 8.59
CA ARG A 193 3.06 -11.38 8.83
C ARG A 193 2.51 -12.71 9.30
N THR A 194 2.96 -13.82 8.71
CA THR A 194 2.60 -15.16 9.21
C THR A 194 3.08 -15.37 10.65
N GLN A 195 4.30 -14.92 10.98
CA GLN A 195 4.79 -14.93 12.36
C GLN A 195 3.88 -14.09 13.28
N ILE A 196 3.54 -12.85 12.90
CA ILE A 196 2.64 -11.98 13.67
C ILE A 196 1.31 -12.67 13.96
N THR A 197 0.68 -13.27 12.94
CA THR A 197 -0.58 -14.00 13.12
C THR A 197 -0.41 -15.18 14.07
N ASN A 198 0.71 -15.91 14.00
CA ASN A 198 1.00 -17.01 14.92
C ASN A 198 1.21 -16.55 16.37
N GLU A 199 1.94 -15.46 16.58
CA GLU A 199 2.15 -14.88 17.90
C GLU A 199 0.83 -14.42 18.53
N ILE A 200 0.00 -13.70 17.76
CA ILE A 200 -1.34 -13.29 18.21
C ILE A 200 -2.18 -14.52 18.55
N ARG A 201 -2.15 -15.57 17.72
CA ARG A 201 -2.89 -16.82 18.00
C ARG A 201 -2.45 -17.46 19.31
N ASN A 202 -1.15 -17.53 19.58
CA ASN A 202 -0.62 -18.08 20.82
C ASN A 202 -1.04 -17.26 22.04
N ILE A 203 -0.99 -15.92 21.95
CA ILE A 203 -1.43 -15.02 23.02
C ILE A 203 -2.93 -15.21 23.30
N LEU A 204 -3.76 -15.25 22.24
CA LEU A 204 -5.21 -15.43 22.37
C LEU A 204 -5.56 -16.80 22.93
N ALA A 205 -4.85 -17.87 22.54
CA ALA A 205 -5.02 -19.21 23.11
C ALA A 205 -4.72 -19.24 24.62
N SER A 206 -3.80 -18.39 25.10
CA SER A 206 -3.46 -18.26 26.52
C SER A 206 -4.43 -17.35 27.31
N SER A 207 -5.27 -16.57 26.64
CA SER A 207 -6.24 -15.66 27.25
C SER A 207 -7.65 -15.88 26.70
N SER A 208 -8.38 -16.81 27.33
CA SER A 208 -9.76 -17.14 26.95
C SER A 208 -10.71 -15.93 27.07
N ARG A 209 -10.50 -15.08 28.08
CA ARG A 209 -11.31 -13.87 28.31
C ARG A 209 -11.16 -12.87 27.17
N LEU A 210 -9.94 -12.49 26.84
CA LEU A 210 -9.67 -11.56 25.74
C LEU A 210 -10.21 -12.12 24.42
N SER A 211 -9.99 -13.42 24.17
CA SER A 211 -10.51 -14.12 22.98
C SER A 211 -12.04 -14.07 22.89
N ASN A 212 -12.75 -14.35 23.97
CA ASN A 212 -14.21 -14.28 23.99
C ASN A 212 -14.71 -12.86 23.76
N SER A 213 -14.11 -11.86 24.42
CA SER A 213 -14.48 -10.45 24.21
C SER A 213 -14.20 -9.97 22.79
N LEU A 214 -13.13 -10.45 22.16
CA LEU A 214 -12.82 -10.17 20.75
C LEU A 214 -13.84 -10.80 19.80
N GLN A 215 -14.26 -12.05 20.05
CA GLN A 215 -15.30 -12.71 19.25
C GLN A 215 -16.63 -11.95 19.33
N THR A 216 -16.99 -11.45 20.52
CA THR A 216 -18.17 -10.59 20.70
C THR A 216 -18.02 -9.29 19.90
N ALA A 217 -16.89 -8.57 20.05
CA ALA A 217 -16.65 -7.32 19.33
C ALA A 217 -16.70 -7.50 17.80
N MET A 218 -16.16 -8.60 17.27
CA MET A 218 -16.23 -8.93 15.85
C MET A 218 -17.65 -9.24 15.37
N SER A 219 -18.45 -9.92 16.20
CA SER A 219 -19.85 -10.20 15.92
C SER A 219 -20.66 -8.91 15.86
N ASP A 220 -20.44 -8.00 16.81
CA ASP A 220 -21.10 -6.69 16.87
C ASP A 220 -20.70 -5.81 15.67
N ALA A 221 -19.45 -5.88 15.23
CA ALA A 221 -18.92 -5.20 14.04
C ALA A 221 -19.37 -5.86 12.71
N LYS A 222 -20.16 -6.94 12.74
CA LYS A 222 -20.62 -7.70 11.56
C LYS A 222 -19.48 -8.22 10.68
N ILE A 223 -18.31 -8.46 11.26
CA ILE A 223 -17.18 -9.05 10.53
C ILE A 223 -17.41 -10.56 10.49
N ALA A 224 -17.38 -11.14 9.28
CA ALA A 224 -17.49 -12.58 9.12
C ALA A 224 -16.38 -13.28 9.93
N LEU A 225 -16.76 -14.00 10.98
CA LEU A 225 -15.82 -14.79 11.78
C LEU A 225 -15.30 -15.92 10.88
N GLY A 226 -14.03 -15.81 10.47
CA GLY A 226 -13.30 -16.96 9.95
C GLY A 226 -13.11 -18.01 11.04
N ALA A 227 -12.72 -19.23 10.67
CA ALA A 227 -12.40 -20.29 11.64
C ALA A 227 -11.24 -19.91 12.60
N ASP A 228 -10.47 -18.86 12.27
CA ASP A 228 -9.33 -18.38 13.04
C ASP A 228 -9.47 -16.89 13.39
N LEU A 229 -9.62 -16.60 14.68
CA LEU A 229 -9.75 -15.26 15.24
C LEU A 229 -8.51 -14.39 14.96
N ALA A 230 -7.31 -14.96 15.09
CA ALA A 230 -6.06 -14.23 14.89
C ALA A 230 -5.88 -13.84 13.42
N ALA A 231 -6.18 -14.76 12.50
CA ALA A 231 -6.15 -14.47 11.07
C ALA A 231 -7.15 -13.38 10.69
N SER A 232 -8.36 -13.42 11.28
CA SER A 232 -9.39 -12.43 11.02
C SER A 232 -8.95 -11.03 11.47
N LEU A 233 -8.32 -10.91 12.65
CA LEU A 233 -7.74 -9.64 13.13
C LEU A 233 -6.62 -9.12 12.23
N CYS A 234 -5.80 -10.01 11.67
CA CYS A 234 -4.65 -9.61 10.84
C CYS A 234 -5.03 -9.25 9.39
N THR A 235 -6.24 -9.59 8.94
CA THR A 235 -6.66 -9.44 7.53
C THR A 235 -7.16 -8.04 7.18
N GLY A 236 -7.75 -7.35 8.15
CA GLY A 236 -8.32 -6.02 7.97
C GLY A 236 -7.29 -4.89 8.05
N ASP A 237 -7.81 -3.67 7.98
CA ASP A 237 -7.08 -2.44 8.28
C ASP A 237 -6.60 -2.46 9.76
N PRO A 238 -5.29 -2.30 10.02
CA PRO A 238 -4.74 -2.34 11.38
C PRO A 238 -5.34 -1.26 12.28
N GLU A 239 -5.70 -0.10 11.75
CA GLU A 239 -6.32 0.98 12.55
C GLU A 239 -7.67 0.52 13.09
N ARG A 240 -8.57 0.03 12.23
CA ARG A 240 -9.85 -0.54 12.63
C ARG A 240 -9.71 -1.78 13.51
N ALA A 241 -8.73 -2.63 13.24
CA ALA A 241 -8.49 -3.81 14.08
C ALA A 241 -8.13 -3.39 15.53
N LEU A 242 -7.40 -2.29 15.70
CA LEU A 242 -7.07 -1.76 17.02
C LEU A 242 -8.26 -1.00 17.65
N GLU A 243 -8.89 -0.10 16.90
CA GLU A 243 -9.94 0.79 17.41
C GLU A 243 -11.28 0.08 17.60
N ASP A 244 -11.77 -0.63 16.57
CA ASP A 244 -13.11 -1.20 16.56
C ASP A 244 -13.19 -2.57 17.24
N LEU A 245 -12.06 -3.28 17.32
CA LEU A 245 -12.03 -4.65 17.83
C LEU A 245 -11.23 -4.77 19.13
N LEU A 246 -9.91 -4.53 19.07
CA LEU A 246 -9.04 -4.79 20.22
C LEU A 246 -9.34 -3.87 21.40
N PHE A 247 -9.54 -2.57 21.16
CA PHE A 247 -9.85 -1.59 22.19
C PHE A 247 -11.12 -1.92 22.98
N PRO A 248 -12.32 -2.05 22.36
CA PRO A 248 -13.53 -2.36 23.11
C PRO A 248 -13.47 -3.76 23.75
N ALA A 249 -12.90 -4.76 23.08
CA ALA A 249 -12.74 -6.09 23.64
C ALA A 249 -11.86 -6.08 24.91
N THR A 250 -10.74 -5.37 24.86
CA THR A 250 -9.82 -5.25 26.01
C THR A 250 -10.49 -4.51 27.16
N LYS A 251 -11.16 -3.39 26.88
CA LYS A 251 -11.91 -2.64 27.90
C LYS A 251 -12.98 -3.51 28.57
N ASN A 252 -13.75 -4.26 27.78
CA ASN A 252 -14.78 -5.16 28.28
C ASN A 252 -14.20 -6.32 29.10
N ALA A 253 -13.09 -6.92 28.66
CA ALA A 253 -12.42 -7.99 29.38
C ALA A 253 -11.86 -7.51 30.74
N LEU A 254 -11.28 -6.31 30.79
CA LEU A 254 -10.68 -5.76 32.01
C LEU A 254 -11.71 -5.21 33.02
N MET A 255 -12.86 -4.71 32.56
CA MET A 255 -13.90 -4.16 33.44
C MET A 255 -14.47 -5.18 34.44
N LEU A 256 -14.24 -6.47 34.24
CA LEU A 256 -14.75 -7.54 35.08
C LEU A 256 -13.84 -7.88 36.27
N PHE A 257 -12.63 -7.31 36.33
CA PHE A 257 -11.62 -7.62 37.35
C PHE A 257 -11.32 -6.41 38.24
N ASP A 258 -10.98 -6.68 39.51
CA ASP A 258 -10.30 -5.66 40.34
C ASP A 258 -8.87 -5.47 39.79
N PRO A 259 -8.38 -4.23 39.58
CA PRO A 259 -7.03 -3.98 39.08
C PRO A 259 -5.89 -4.62 39.88
N ARG A 260 -6.14 -5.05 41.13
CA ARG A 260 -5.18 -5.75 41.99
C ARG A 260 -5.13 -7.26 41.77
N GLN A 261 -6.07 -7.81 41.01
CA GLN A 261 -6.12 -9.25 40.71
C GLN A 261 -5.09 -9.64 39.64
N PRO A 262 -4.41 -10.79 39.77
CA PRO A 262 -3.51 -11.31 38.75
C PRO A 262 -4.16 -11.39 37.36
N GLU A 263 -5.44 -11.76 37.31
CA GLU A 263 -6.21 -11.90 36.07
C GLU A 263 -6.32 -10.58 35.29
N PHE A 264 -6.37 -9.43 35.99
CA PHE A 264 -6.32 -8.12 35.36
C PHE A 264 -4.97 -7.90 34.70
N ALA A 265 -3.88 -8.16 35.42
CA ALA A 265 -2.51 -7.99 34.93
C ALA A 265 -2.22 -8.91 33.74
N ASP A 266 -2.65 -10.17 33.81
CA ASP A 266 -2.47 -11.17 32.75
C ASP A 266 -3.28 -10.81 31.50
N THR A 267 -4.55 -10.44 31.65
CA THR A 267 -5.40 -10.00 30.54
C THR A 267 -4.85 -8.72 29.89
N TRP A 268 -4.38 -7.77 30.70
CA TRP A 268 -3.78 -6.54 30.20
C TRP A 268 -2.46 -6.79 29.47
N SER A 269 -1.61 -7.67 30.00
CA SER A 269 -0.36 -8.08 29.38
C SER A 269 -0.59 -8.75 28.01
N ALA A 270 -1.57 -9.66 27.94
CA ALA A 270 -2.00 -10.28 26.69
C ALA A 270 -2.50 -9.23 25.69
N ALA A 271 -3.37 -8.32 26.12
CA ALA A 271 -3.93 -7.27 25.27
C ALA A 271 -2.86 -6.31 24.71
N LYS A 272 -1.90 -5.88 25.55
CA LYS A 272 -0.74 -5.10 25.09
C LYS A 272 0.13 -5.86 24.10
N SER A 273 0.29 -7.17 24.28
CA SER A 273 1.07 -8.00 23.36
C SER A 273 0.37 -8.11 22.00
N VAL A 274 -0.96 -8.27 21.98
CA VAL A 274 -1.75 -8.25 20.73
C VAL A 274 -1.67 -6.87 20.06
N LEU A 275 -1.80 -5.77 20.82
CA LEU A 275 -1.61 -4.41 20.31
C LEU A 275 -0.25 -4.25 19.62
N ALA A 276 0.83 -4.65 20.31
CA ALA A 276 2.18 -4.54 19.80
C ALA A 276 2.33 -5.29 18.47
N TRP A 277 1.87 -6.53 18.39
CA TRP A 277 1.94 -7.33 17.17
C TRP A 277 1.05 -6.80 16.03
N LEU A 278 -0.18 -6.38 16.33
CA LEU A 278 -1.08 -5.80 15.32
C LEU A 278 -0.56 -4.47 14.79
N SER A 279 0.05 -3.63 15.64
CA SER A 279 0.60 -2.34 15.22
C SER A 279 1.70 -2.47 14.16
N LEU A 280 2.43 -3.58 14.13
CA LEU A 280 3.44 -3.85 13.10
C LEU A 280 2.85 -4.12 11.71
N LEU A 281 1.55 -4.44 11.60
CA LEU A 281 0.86 -4.56 10.32
C LEU A 281 0.58 -3.20 9.67
N ALA A 282 0.73 -2.11 10.42
CA ALA A 282 0.66 -0.75 9.88
C ALA A 282 1.94 -0.33 9.13
N VAL A 283 2.99 -1.14 9.13
CA VAL A 283 4.24 -0.85 8.39
C VAL A 283 4.21 -1.52 7.02
N ASP A 284 4.59 -0.78 5.98
CA ASP A 284 4.73 -1.32 4.64
C ASP A 284 5.93 -2.28 4.58
N GLY A 285 5.65 -3.58 4.66
CA GLY A 285 6.65 -4.64 4.62
C GLY A 285 7.37 -4.76 3.28
N GLU A 286 6.71 -4.41 2.18
CA GLU A 286 7.32 -4.46 0.85
C GLU A 286 8.31 -3.30 0.68
N TRP A 287 7.88 -2.09 1.01
CA TRP A 287 8.72 -0.89 1.06
C TRP A 287 9.95 -1.14 1.93
N LEU A 288 9.77 -1.70 3.12
CA LEU A 288 10.86 -1.98 4.05
C LEU A 288 11.88 -2.97 3.46
N GLY A 289 11.39 -4.02 2.80
CA GLY A 289 12.23 -4.99 2.10
C GLY A 289 13.02 -4.36 0.95
N GLN A 290 12.39 -3.49 0.15
CA GLN A 290 13.02 -2.77 -0.95
C GLN A 290 14.06 -1.76 -0.45
N ALA A 291 13.73 -0.99 0.60
CA ALA A 291 14.62 -0.03 1.24
C ALA A 291 15.88 -0.72 1.80
N ASN A 292 15.69 -1.87 2.47
CA ASN A 292 16.80 -2.66 3.00
C ASN A 292 17.73 -3.17 1.88
N ARG A 293 17.18 -3.72 0.79
CA ARG A 293 17.98 -4.18 -0.36
C ARG A 293 18.76 -3.03 -1.02
N SER A 294 18.14 -1.87 -1.14
CA SER A 294 18.77 -0.67 -1.70
C SER A 294 19.88 -0.11 -0.80
N ALA A 295 19.69 -0.14 0.52
CA ALA A 295 20.73 0.25 1.46
C ALA A 295 21.95 -0.68 1.39
N LEU A 296 21.72 -2.00 1.36
CA LEU A 296 22.76 -3.02 1.22
C LEU A 296 23.55 -2.87 -0.08
N SER A 297 22.87 -2.65 -1.22
CA SER A 297 23.54 -2.46 -2.50
C SER A 297 24.38 -1.18 -2.56
N ALA A 298 23.99 -0.15 -1.79
CA ALA A 298 24.74 1.10 -1.63
C ALA A 298 25.83 1.03 -0.54
N GLY A 299 26.03 -0.12 0.13
CA GLY A 299 26.99 -0.27 1.22
C GLY A 299 26.64 0.53 2.48
N LYS A 300 25.37 0.93 2.64
CA LYS A 300 24.89 1.66 3.82
C LYS A 300 24.44 0.69 4.91
N LEU A 301 24.79 0.99 6.17
CA LEU A 301 24.43 0.22 7.36
C LEU A 301 22.93 0.31 7.76
N GLY A 302 22.17 1.23 7.16
CA GLY A 302 20.75 1.42 7.41
C GLY A 302 20.09 2.32 6.35
N PHE A 303 18.78 2.54 6.49
CA PHE A 303 17.96 3.37 5.59
C PHE A 303 17.32 4.54 6.36
N GLU A 304 17.11 5.67 5.69
CA GLU A 304 16.29 6.77 6.20
C GLU A 304 14.81 6.37 6.16
N ILE A 305 14.06 6.74 7.18
CA ILE A 305 12.62 6.45 7.27
C ILE A 305 11.79 7.72 7.15
N VAL A 306 10.67 7.63 6.44
CA VAL A 306 9.71 8.72 6.30
C VAL A 306 8.53 8.43 7.23
N VAL A 307 8.53 9.11 8.38
CA VAL A 307 7.52 9.01 9.46
C VAL A 307 7.40 10.35 10.17
N GLU A 308 6.22 10.64 10.68
CA GLU A 308 5.87 11.93 11.29
C GLU A 308 6.00 11.92 12.82
N THR A 309 5.88 10.75 13.46
CA THR A 309 5.83 10.61 14.91
C THR A 309 6.91 9.66 15.47
N PRO A 310 7.28 9.80 16.76
CA PRO A 310 8.11 8.81 17.46
C PRO A 310 7.54 7.39 17.44
N LEU A 311 6.21 7.24 17.38
CA LEU A 311 5.56 5.95 17.23
C LEU A 311 5.93 5.33 15.87
N GLY A 312 5.86 6.09 14.78
CA GLY A 312 6.25 5.57 13.47
C GLY A 312 7.68 5.07 13.45
N VAL A 313 8.60 5.79 14.12
CA VAL A 313 10.00 5.35 14.27
C VAL A 313 10.08 3.99 14.96
N GLU A 314 9.39 3.82 16.09
CA GLU A 314 9.33 2.56 16.85
C GLU A 314 8.73 1.41 16.02
N LEU A 315 7.64 1.66 15.28
CA LEU A 315 6.97 0.61 14.52
C LEU A 315 7.84 0.13 13.35
N VAL A 316 8.40 1.06 12.57
CA VAL A 316 9.25 0.72 11.43
C VAL A 316 10.51 -0.01 11.89
N SER A 317 11.10 0.43 13.00
CA SER A 317 12.32 -0.16 13.54
C SER A 317 12.09 -1.57 14.10
N SER A 318 11.03 -1.75 14.89
CA SER A 318 10.62 -3.05 15.43
C SER A 318 10.21 -4.01 14.32
N ARG A 319 9.52 -3.51 13.28
CA ARG A 319 9.22 -4.29 12.06
C ARG A 319 10.49 -4.77 11.36
N HIS A 320 11.47 -3.88 11.18
CA HIS A 320 12.75 -4.22 10.55
C HIS A 320 13.52 -5.28 11.34
N ARG A 321 13.52 -5.17 12.66
CA ARG A 321 14.17 -6.15 13.56
C ARG A 321 13.39 -7.44 13.72
N GLN A 322 12.14 -7.47 13.27
CA GLN A 322 11.20 -8.56 13.47
C GLN A 322 10.97 -8.87 14.96
N ILE A 323 10.73 -7.82 15.74
CA ILE A 323 10.51 -7.87 17.20
C ILE A 323 9.22 -7.12 17.52
N ALA A 324 8.44 -7.60 18.49
CA ALA A 324 7.26 -6.86 18.95
C ALA A 324 7.71 -5.56 19.67
N PRO A 325 7.13 -4.40 19.33
CA PRO A 325 7.48 -3.15 19.97
C PRO A 325 6.99 -3.13 21.42
N ARG A 326 7.75 -2.51 22.31
CA ARG A 326 7.31 -2.30 23.69
C ARG A 326 6.82 -0.87 23.86
N LEU A 327 5.55 -0.68 23.53
CA LEU A 327 4.94 0.64 23.47
C LEU A 327 4.53 1.14 24.84
N ARG A 328 4.79 2.41 25.10
CA ARG A 328 4.25 3.15 26.26
C ARG A 328 3.75 4.53 25.87
N ALA A 329 2.71 4.98 26.56
CA ALA A 329 2.28 6.37 26.50
C ALA A 329 3.19 7.23 27.38
N GLN A 330 3.77 8.29 26.82
CA GLN A 330 4.65 9.18 27.57
C GLN A 330 3.83 10.10 28.48
N ARG A 331 4.09 10.01 29.80
CA ARG A 331 3.40 10.82 30.81
C ARG A 331 3.52 12.31 30.51
N GLY A 332 2.39 13.02 30.64
CA GLY A 332 2.32 14.47 30.42
C GLY A 332 2.30 14.91 28.96
N THR A 333 2.26 13.98 28.01
CA THR A 333 2.27 14.27 26.56
C THR A 333 1.21 13.43 25.81
N SER A 334 1.03 13.75 24.53
CA SER A 334 0.28 12.93 23.56
C SER A 334 1.13 11.83 22.91
N GLU A 335 2.42 11.75 23.23
CA GLU A 335 3.35 10.87 22.54
C GLU A 335 3.25 9.41 22.97
N VAL A 336 3.49 8.52 22.00
CA VAL A 336 3.70 7.09 22.21
C VAL A 336 5.11 6.77 21.76
N VAL A 337 5.87 6.12 22.64
CA VAL A 337 7.29 5.82 22.42
C VAL A 337 7.62 4.38 22.81
N GLY A 338 8.75 3.88 22.30
CA GLY A 338 9.31 2.60 22.72
C GLY A 338 9.92 2.61 24.12
N ASP A 339 9.84 1.46 24.78
CA ASP A 339 10.54 1.15 26.03
C ASP A 339 12.03 0.86 25.82
N GLU A 340 12.56 0.99 24.60
CA GLU A 340 13.98 0.87 24.32
C GLU A 340 14.55 2.08 23.55
N LEU A 341 13.73 3.13 23.38
CA LEU A 341 14.17 4.42 22.86
C LEU A 341 15.24 5.03 23.77
N ILE A 342 16.37 5.41 23.19
CA ILE A 342 17.44 6.14 23.86
C ILE A 342 17.30 7.62 23.50
N PRO A 343 17.02 8.49 24.49
CA PRO A 343 16.87 9.91 24.23
C PRO A 343 18.21 10.52 23.83
N GLN A 344 18.17 11.53 22.98
CA GLN A 344 19.35 12.36 22.75
C GLN A 344 19.60 13.22 23.98
N PRO A 345 20.82 13.25 24.53
CA PRO A 345 21.11 14.07 25.70
C PRO A 345 20.96 15.56 25.36
N GLN A 346 20.38 16.33 26.29
CA GLN A 346 20.35 17.78 26.16
C GLN A 346 21.77 18.32 26.30
N TYR A 347 22.29 18.89 25.22
CA TYR A 347 23.65 19.42 25.19
C TYR A 347 23.64 20.89 25.66
N GLU A 348 24.26 21.16 26.80
CA GLU A 348 24.57 22.54 27.18
C GLU A 348 25.56 23.15 26.17
N THR A 349 25.33 24.42 25.80
CA THR A 349 26.24 25.18 24.94
C THR A 349 27.60 25.32 25.62
N GLY A 350 28.66 24.79 25.01
CA GLY A 350 30.04 24.86 25.52
C GLY A 350 30.75 23.51 25.72
N TRP A 351 30.02 22.39 25.68
CA TRP A 351 30.60 21.06 25.80
C TRP A 351 31.15 20.56 24.45
N GLY A 352 32.41 20.09 24.46
CA GLY A 352 33.05 19.48 23.29
C GLY A 352 32.48 18.10 22.92
N ASP A 353 32.78 17.61 21.72
CA ASP A 353 32.23 16.36 21.17
C ASP A 353 32.49 15.12 22.05
N GLU A 354 33.62 15.06 22.77
CA GLU A 354 33.92 13.93 23.67
C GLU A 354 32.92 13.83 24.82
N ALA A 355 32.61 14.95 25.45
CA ALA A 355 31.73 14.94 26.60
C ALA A 355 30.25 14.79 26.19
N ALA A 356 29.90 15.23 24.98
CA ALA A 356 28.63 14.91 24.34
C ALA A 356 28.49 13.40 24.05
N LEU A 357 29.57 12.75 23.58
CA LEU A 357 29.63 11.31 23.36
C LEU A 357 29.50 10.54 24.69
N ASP A 358 30.23 10.95 25.73
CA ASP A 358 30.16 10.30 27.05
C ASP A 358 28.75 10.35 27.65
N LYS A 359 28.07 11.51 27.57
CA LYS A 359 26.65 11.63 27.98
C LYS A 359 25.76 10.68 27.20
N LEU A 360 25.91 10.60 25.87
CA LEU A 360 25.11 9.69 25.05
C LEU A 360 25.35 8.23 25.44
N VAL A 361 26.60 7.83 25.70
CA VAL A 361 26.89 6.44 26.11
C VAL A 361 26.30 6.14 27.50
N LEU A 362 26.23 7.13 28.40
CA LEU A 362 25.54 6.98 29.68
C LEU A 362 24.03 6.80 29.51
N GLU A 363 23.40 7.51 28.58
CA GLU A 363 21.97 7.30 28.24
C GLU A 363 21.75 5.87 27.70
N VAL A 364 22.64 5.39 26.82
CA VAL A 364 22.60 4.02 26.31
C VAL A 364 22.75 3.02 27.46
N TRP A 365 23.69 3.24 28.37
CA TRP A 365 23.88 2.41 29.55
C TRP A 365 22.61 2.33 30.41
N ALA A 366 22.04 3.48 30.76
CA ALA A 366 20.84 3.56 31.59
C ALA A 366 19.64 2.84 30.94
N ARG A 367 19.58 2.80 29.61
CA ARG A 367 18.55 2.05 28.88
C ARG A 367 18.80 0.56 28.82
N VAL A 368 20.05 0.15 28.71
CA VAL A 368 20.43 -1.27 28.64
C VAL A 368 20.38 -1.92 30.02
N PHE A 369 20.81 -1.21 31.07
CA PHE A 369 20.88 -1.66 32.46
C PHE A 369 20.09 -0.70 33.38
N PRO A 370 18.75 -0.68 33.30
CA PRO A 370 17.92 0.24 34.07
C PRO A 370 18.04 0.08 35.60
N GLU A 371 18.52 -1.07 36.06
CA GLU A 371 18.82 -1.37 37.46
C GLU A 371 20.14 -0.77 37.97
N GLU A 372 21.00 -0.29 37.07
CA GLU A 372 22.30 0.28 37.40
C GLU A 372 22.36 1.78 37.12
N SER A 373 23.03 2.53 38.00
CA SER A 373 23.33 3.94 37.78
C SER A 373 24.83 4.17 37.73
N ARG A 374 25.28 4.92 36.71
CA ARG A 374 26.68 5.26 36.47
C ARG A 374 26.78 6.75 36.21
N SER A 375 27.79 7.40 36.80
CA SER A 375 28.16 8.78 36.47
C SER A 375 29.21 8.86 35.35
N THR A 376 30.00 7.79 35.18
CA THR A 376 31.04 7.61 34.14
C THR A 376 31.17 6.13 33.81
N LEU A 377 31.62 5.79 32.60
CA LEU A 377 31.85 4.40 32.17
C LEU A 377 33.33 4.11 31.96
N SER A 378 33.82 3.05 32.59
CA SER A 378 35.19 2.55 32.38
C SER A 378 35.28 1.73 31.08
N PRO A 379 36.51 1.41 30.60
CA PRO A 379 36.69 0.49 29.47
C PRO A 379 36.13 -0.92 29.72
N LYS A 380 35.98 -1.35 30.99
CA LYS A 380 35.32 -2.60 31.32
C LYS A 380 33.81 -2.49 31.11
N ASP A 381 33.21 -1.39 31.57
CA ASP A 381 31.77 -1.13 31.42
C ASP A 381 31.40 -1.04 29.93
N LEU A 382 32.19 -0.32 29.12
CA LEU A 382 31.96 -0.25 27.66
C LEU A 382 32.00 -1.63 26.98
N ARG A 383 32.86 -2.54 27.44
CA ARG A 383 32.89 -3.92 26.93
C ARG A 383 31.65 -4.70 27.34
N THR A 384 31.21 -4.56 28.59
CA THR A 384 29.96 -5.17 29.08
C THR A 384 28.76 -4.68 28.27
N LEU A 385 28.64 -3.36 28.07
CA LEU A 385 27.57 -2.75 27.29
C LEU A 385 27.53 -3.27 25.85
N ASN A 386 28.68 -3.32 25.18
CA ASN A 386 28.75 -3.82 23.80
C ASN A 386 28.42 -5.32 23.70
N ASN A 387 28.84 -6.13 24.66
CA ASN A 387 28.49 -7.56 24.69
C ASN A 387 26.99 -7.76 24.87
N GLU A 388 26.36 -6.97 25.76
CA GLU A 388 24.93 -7.03 26.01
C GLU A 388 24.12 -6.57 24.79
N LEU A 389 24.51 -5.46 24.15
CA LEU A 389 23.88 -4.98 22.91
C LEU A 389 23.94 -6.05 21.80
N ARG A 390 25.11 -6.68 21.60
CA ARG A 390 25.28 -7.77 20.62
C ARG A 390 24.46 -9.01 20.95
N PHE A 391 24.36 -9.37 22.24
CA PHE A 391 23.54 -10.49 22.68
C PHE A 391 22.06 -10.22 22.39
N ARG A 392 21.57 -9.04 22.78
CA ARG A 392 20.17 -8.62 22.57
C ARG A 392 19.80 -8.55 21.09
N ASP A 393 20.70 -8.02 20.27
CA ASP A 393 20.57 -7.96 18.82
C ASP A 393 20.44 -9.36 18.20
N ARG A 394 21.38 -10.26 18.51
CA ARG A 394 21.42 -11.63 17.99
C ARG A 394 20.19 -12.45 18.40
N HIS A 395 19.72 -12.26 19.62
CA HIS A 395 18.61 -13.03 20.19
C HIS A 395 17.25 -12.33 20.09
N LYS A 396 17.20 -11.14 19.45
CA LYS A 396 15.96 -10.39 19.23
C LYS A 396 15.17 -10.12 20.52
N THR A 397 15.86 -9.90 21.65
CA THR A 397 15.21 -9.75 22.96
C THR A 397 14.81 -8.31 23.29
N PHE A 398 15.56 -7.34 22.79
CA PHE A 398 15.31 -5.90 22.95
C PHE A 398 15.76 -5.17 21.70
N HIS A 399 15.13 -4.04 21.41
CA HIS A 399 15.52 -3.18 20.30
C HIS A 399 15.93 -1.79 20.79
N HIS A 400 17.21 -1.61 21.16
CA HIS A 400 17.74 -0.31 21.57
C HIS A 400 18.06 0.57 20.36
N TYR A 401 17.49 1.77 20.30
CA TYR A 401 17.72 2.70 19.18
C TYR A 401 17.75 4.17 19.62
N ILE A 402 18.46 4.98 18.84
CA ILE A 402 18.52 6.44 18.99
C ILE A 402 17.77 7.06 17.80
N PRO A 403 16.59 7.66 18.01
CA PRO A 403 15.88 8.36 16.94
C PRO A 403 16.48 9.75 16.71
N VAL A 404 16.75 10.09 15.44
CA VAL A 404 17.34 11.37 15.02
C VAL A 404 16.47 12.04 13.96
N PRO A 405 15.71 13.09 14.32
CA PRO A 405 14.95 13.86 13.35
C PRO A 405 15.90 14.69 12.50
N LEU A 406 15.89 14.47 11.18
CA LEU A 406 16.78 15.15 10.23
C LEU A 406 16.51 16.66 10.11
N GLU A 407 15.29 17.09 10.42
CA GLU A 407 14.91 18.50 10.39
C GLU A 407 15.43 19.29 11.60
N GLN A 408 15.94 18.61 12.64
CA GLN A 408 16.50 19.24 13.82
C GLN A 408 18.02 19.20 13.81
N ALA A 409 18.65 20.24 14.37
CA ALA A 409 20.09 20.29 14.52
C ALA A 409 20.58 19.27 15.56
N SER A 410 20.90 18.05 15.12
CA SER A 410 21.54 17.01 15.94
C SER A 410 23.02 16.86 15.60
N ARG A 411 23.87 16.66 16.61
CA ARG A 411 25.28 16.28 16.41
C ARG A 411 25.41 14.96 15.66
N LEU A 412 24.44 14.05 15.81
CA LEU A 412 24.40 12.77 15.09
C LEU A 412 24.21 12.93 13.58
N CYS A 413 23.79 14.11 13.11
CA CYS A 413 23.76 14.43 11.68
C CYS A 413 25.16 14.80 11.13
N ARG A 414 26.17 15.03 11.99
CA ARG A 414 27.54 15.29 11.57
C ARG A 414 28.30 13.98 11.37
N PRO A 415 28.89 13.72 10.17
CA PRO A 415 29.56 12.44 9.88
C PRO A 415 30.69 12.08 10.85
N ASP A 416 31.46 13.07 11.30
CA ASP A 416 32.57 12.88 12.24
C ASP A 416 32.11 12.43 13.64
N PHE A 417 31.07 13.07 14.18
CA PHE A 417 30.48 12.68 15.46
C PHE A 417 29.80 11.31 15.37
N TYR A 418 29.08 11.05 14.28
CA TYR A 418 28.45 9.76 14.02
C TYR A 418 29.47 8.60 14.02
N GLN A 419 30.62 8.77 13.34
CA GLN A 419 31.67 7.76 13.33
C GLN A 419 32.21 7.48 14.74
N LYS A 420 32.42 8.51 15.57
CA LYS A 420 32.85 8.31 16.97
C LYS A 420 31.86 7.49 17.79
N VAL A 421 30.56 7.66 17.56
CA VAL A 421 29.51 6.86 18.23
C VAL A 421 29.61 5.40 17.79
N LEU A 422 29.75 5.13 16.49
CA LEU A 422 29.89 3.75 15.99
C LEU A 422 31.18 3.06 16.44
N GLU A 423 32.28 3.80 16.57
CA GLU A 423 33.53 3.26 17.10
C GLU A 423 33.37 2.79 18.55
N LYS A 424 32.61 3.53 19.36
CA LYS A 424 32.40 3.24 20.79
C LYS A 424 31.28 2.23 21.04
N LEU A 425 30.25 2.25 20.20
CA LEU A 425 29.04 1.43 20.29
C LEU A 425 28.68 0.80 18.94
N PRO A 426 29.50 -0.13 18.39
CA PRO A 426 29.30 -0.69 17.05
C PRO A 426 27.97 -1.44 16.84
N ALA A 427 27.29 -1.85 17.91
CA ALA A 427 26.01 -2.55 17.83
C ALA A 427 24.79 -1.64 18.03
N ILE A 428 24.98 -0.33 18.24
CA ILE A 428 23.85 0.58 18.45
C ILE A 428 23.11 0.85 17.15
N THR A 429 21.78 0.96 17.22
CA THR A 429 20.96 1.39 16.07
C THR A 429 20.71 2.88 16.16
N VAL A 430 21.07 3.64 15.12
CA VAL A 430 20.70 5.05 14.97
C VAL A 430 19.70 5.14 13.82
N ILE A 431 18.57 5.79 14.04
CA ILE A 431 17.48 5.85 13.07
C ILE A 431 17.23 7.31 12.68
N PHE A 432 17.57 7.64 11.44
CA PHE A 432 17.32 8.95 10.87
C PHE A 432 15.92 8.99 10.26
N PHE A 433 15.13 9.97 10.66
CA PHE A 433 13.76 10.10 10.19
C PHE A 433 13.41 11.54 9.80
N LYS A 434 12.42 11.66 8.93
CA LYS A 434 11.88 12.94 8.46
C LYS A 434 10.38 12.81 8.19
N PRO A 435 9.58 13.87 8.41
CA PRO A 435 8.15 13.86 8.17
C PRO A 435 7.79 13.93 6.69
N SER A 436 8.69 14.39 5.81
CA SER A 436 8.37 14.59 4.39
C SER A 436 9.54 14.27 3.45
N GLY A 437 9.26 14.16 2.15
CA GLY A 437 10.29 13.98 1.11
C GLY A 437 10.69 12.53 0.83
N GLY A 438 9.70 11.66 0.61
CA GLY A 438 9.84 10.26 0.18
C GLY A 438 8.52 9.51 0.33
N THR A 439 8.52 8.20 0.06
CA THR A 439 7.35 7.35 0.32
C THR A 439 7.23 7.09 1.83
N PRO A 440 6.06 7.33 2.46
CA PRO A 440 5.82 7.01 3.86
C PRO A 440 6.09 5.54 4.17
N ALA A 441 6.63 5.26 5.35
CA ALA A 441 6.92 3.89 5.78
C ALA A 441 5.69 3.16 6.36
N LEU A 442 4.64 3.90 6.71
CA LEU A 442 3.41 3.37 7.28
C LEU A 442 2.28 3.35 6.24
N LEU A 443 1.41 2.36 6.37
CA LEU A 443 0.20 2.14 5.55
C LEU A 443 -1.04 2.87 6.12
N VAL A 444 -0.85 3.75 7.10
CA VAL A 444 -1.93 4.54 7.72
C VAL A 444 -2.15 5.85 6.98
N SER A 445 -3.40 6.30 6.92
CA SER A 445 -3.75 7.57 6.27
C SER A 445 -3.38 8.79 7.11
N ASP A 446 -3.30 8.64 8.43
CA ASP A 446 -3.00 9.70 9.40
C ASP A 446 -2.21 9.11 10.58
N GLU A 447 -0.92 9.44 10.68
CA GLU A 447 -0.05 8.90 11.73
C GLU A 447 -0.37 9.47 13.12
N ASP A 448 -0.84 10.71 13.20
CA ASP A 448 -1.24 11.37 14.45
C ASP A 448 -2.52 10.75 15.03
N TYR A 449 -3.46 10.40 14.16
CA TYR A 449 -4.67 9.67 14.55
C TYR A 449 -4.33 8.26 15.01
N PHE A 450 -3.51 7.52 14.26
CA PHE A 450 -3.07 6.18 14.65
C PHE A 450 -2.34 6.17 16.01
N ARG A 451 -1.48 7.17 16.25
CA ARG A 451 -0.86 7.42 17.56
C ARG A 451 -1.90 7.64 18.66
N THR A 452 -2.98 8.37 18.35
CA THR A 452 -4.08 8.62 19.29
C THR A 452 -4.82 7.33 19.65
N VAL A 453 -5.11 6.46 18.67
CA VAL A 453 -5.71 5.14 18.91
C VAL A 453 -4.85 4.31 19.86
N ILE A 454 -3.56 4.18 19.56
CA ILE A 454 -2.62 3.41 20.39
C ILE A 454 -2.47 4.02 21.79
N ARG A 455 -2.39 5.34 21.91
CA ARG A 455 -2.33 6.02 23.22
C ARG A 455 -3.57 5.75 24.06
N ASN A 456 -4.76 5.87 23.46
CA ASN A 456 -6.01 5.60 24.16
C ASN A 456 -6.08 4.15 24.62
N PHE A 457 -5.62 3.22 23.78
CA PHE A 457 -5.48 1.81 24.19
C PHE A 457 -4.55 1.65 25.39
N LEU A 458 -3.33 2.19 25.32
CA LEU A 458 -2.31 2.07 26.37
C LEU A 458 -2.73 2.72 27.70
N THR A 459 -3.78 3.54 27.69
CA THR A 459 -4.31 4.22 28.88
C THR A 459 -5.63 3.64 29.40
N ILE A 460 -6.08 2.48 28.88
CA ILE A 460 -7.29 1.80 29.36
C ILE A 460 -7.27 1.58 30.88
N PRO A 461 -6.19 1.07 31.52
CA PRO A 461 -6.18 0.89 32.98
C PRO A 461 -6.42 2.20 33.75
N GLU A 462 -5.81 3.31 33.35
CA GLU A 462 -6.04 4.62 33.96
C GLU A 462 -7.46 5.11 33.74
N GLN A 463 -8.05 4.85 32.57
CA GLN A 463 -9.45 5.19 32.28
C GLN A 463 -10.43 4.41 33.16
N LEU A 464 -10.16 3.12 33.42
CA LEU A 464 -10.98 2.28 34.29
C LEU A 464 -10.86 2.69 35.76
N ALA A 465 -9.67 3.06 36.22
CA ALA A 465 -9.43 3.52 37.58
C ALA A 465 -10.08 4.88 37.90
N ARG A 466 -10.41 5.68 36.87
CA ARG A 466 -11.05 7.00 37.00
C ARG A 466 -12.58 6.97 37.00
N LYS A 467 -13.20 5.78 36.91
CA LYS A 467 -14.67 5.69 37.03
C LYS A 467 -15.09 6.07 38.47
N PRO A 468 -16.06 6.98 38.64
CA PRO A 468 -16.58 7.37 39.95
C PRO A 468 -17.32 6.23 40.65
#